data_AF-A0A833WFC5-F1
#
_entry.id   AF-A0A833WFC5-F1
#
_cell.length_a   1.000
_cell.length_b   1.000
_cell.length_c   1.000
_cell.angle_alpha   90.00
_cell.angle_beta   90.00
_cell.angle_gamma   90.00
#
_symmetry.space_group_name_H-M   'P 1'
#
loop_
_entity.id
_entity.type
_entity.pdbx_description
1 polymer ?
#
loop_
_entity_poly.entity_id
_entity_poly.type
_entity_poly.pdbx_seq_one_letter_code
_entity_poly.pdbx_strand_id
1 'polypeptide(L)'
;MAEYEEEVRTLKDKTKCAHLRAKLKICLLQTDCCKIERLTPKECLKTRHPSVPDECYLLRQSFFDCKHSIIDGRRRFRGPRG
;
A
#
# COMPACT_ATOMS: atom_id res chain seq x y z
N MET A 1 -3.98 28.76 12.43
CA MET A 1 -3.23 28.37 11.21
C MET A 1 -2.14 27.33 11.53
N ALA A 2 -2.40 26.41 12.46
CA ALA A 2 -1.52 25.27 12.76
C ALA A 2 -2.30 23.93 12.77
N GLU A 3 -3.62 24.00 12.52
CA GLU A 3 -4.52 22.84 12.58
C GLU A 3 -4.78 22.22 11.19
N TYR A 4 -4.42 22.91 10.09
CA TYR A 4 -4.68 22.42 8.73
C TYR A 4 -3.60 21.47 8.18
N GLU A 5 -2.53 21.22 8.94
CA GLU A 5 -1.37 20.46 8.47
C GLU A 5 -1.29 19.04 9.05
N GLU A 6 -1.97 18.76 10.18
CA GLU A 6 -2.05 17.40 10.74
C GLU A 6 -3.12 16.53 10.07
N GLU A 7 -4.21 17.10 9.54
CA GLU A 7 -5.29 16.32 8.91
C GLU A 7 -4.88 15.67 7.57
N VAL A 8 -3.77 16.08 6.97
CA VAL A 8 -3.31 15.56 5.67
C VAL A 8 -2.60 14.20 5.80
N ARG A 9 -2.14 13.81 6.99
CA ARG A 9 -1.29 12.61 7.17
C ARG A 9 -2.00 11.38 7.73
N THR A 10 -3.21 11.52 8.27
CA THR A 10 -4.00 10.36 8.69
C THR A 10 -4.69 9.76 7.47
N LEU A 11 -4.24 8.59 6.99
CA LEU A 11 -5.05 7.82 6.05
C LEU A 11 -6.40 7.57 6.72
N LYS A 12 -7.48 8.08 6.11
CA LYS A 12 -8.89 7.90 6.55
C LYS A 12 -9.28 6.42 6.69
N ASP A 13 -8.51 5.53 6.08
CA ASP A 13 -8.67 4.08 6.10
C ASP A 13 -8.29 3.51 7.49
N LYS A 14 -9.28 3.15 8.32
CA LYS A 14 -9.07 2.46 9.63
C LYS A 14 -9.07 0.92 9.52
N THR A 15 -8.85 0.37 8.33
CA THR A 15 -8.91 -1.09 8.09
C THR A 15 -7.68 -1.81 8.64
N LYS A 16 -7.77 -3.11 8.96
CA LYS A 16 -6.65 -3.90 9.54
C LYS A 16 -5.35 -3.84 8.72
N CYS A 17 -5.43 -3.66 7.40
CA CYS A 17 -4.27 -3.57 6.49
C CYS A 17 -3.95 -2.13 6.06
N ALA A 18 -4.49 -1.11 6.74
CA ALA A 18 -4.32 0.29 6.35
C ALA A 18 -2.86 0.75 6.39
N HIS A 19 -2.07 0.28 7.35
CA HIS A 19 -0.63 0.58 7.43
C HIS A 19 0.14 0.11 6.20
N LEU A 20 -0.13 -1.12 5.75
CA LEU A 20 0.50 -1.67 4.55
C LEU A 20 0.06 -0.91 3.29
N ARG A 21 -1.21 -0.49 3.23
CA ARG A 21 -1.73 0.36 2.16
C ARG A 21 -1.04 1.73 2.14
N ALA A 22 -0.82 2.33 3.32
CA ALA A 22 -0.11 3.60 3.46
C ALA A 22 1.33 3.49 2.97
N LYS A 23 2.08 2.48 3.44
CA LYS A 23 3.45 2.20 3.02
C LYS A 23 3.56 1.98 1.52
N LEU A 24 2.68 1.15 0.95
CA LEU A 24 2.67 0.89 -0.49
C LEU A 24 2.39 2.17 -1.29
N LYS A 25 1.44 3.00 -0.84
CA LYS A 25 1.12 4.27 -1.49
C LYS A 25 2.30 5.24 -1.46
N ILE A 26 2.97 5.37 -0.31
CA ILE A 26 4.15 6.22 -0.15
C ILE A 26 5.28 5.72 -1.07
N CYS A 27 5.53 4.40 -1.08
CA CYS A 27 6.54 3.78 -1.93
C CYS A 27 6.30 4.10 -3.41
N LEU A 28 5.07 3.95 -3.89
CA LEU A 28 4.73 4.22 -5.30
C LEU A 28 4.72 5.71 -5.66
N LEU A 29 4.36 6.59 -4.73
CA LEU A 29 4.42 8.04 -4.96
C LEU A 29 5.86 8.57 -5.03
N GLN A 30 6.83 7.84 -4.46
CA GLN A 30 8.24 8.22 -4.52
C GLN A 30 8.90 7.85 -5.84
N THR A 31 8.37 6.87 -6.59
CA THR A 31 8.96 6.36 -7.83
C THR A 31 8.66 7.24 -9.03
N ASP A 32 9.53 7.14 -10.03
CA ASP A 32 9.45 7.93 -11.26
C ASP A 32 8.20 7.61 -12.09
N CYS A 33 7.66 6.39 -11.97
CA CYS A 33 6.44 5.99 -12.66
C CYS A 33 5.24 6.88 -12.28
N CYS A 34 5.11 7.28 -11.01
CA CYS A 34 4.05 8.20 -10.60
C CYS A 34 4.46 9.67 -10.70
N LYS A 35 5.74 10.01 -10.51
CA LYS A 35 6.21 11.42 -10.55
C LYS A 35 6.36 11.96 -11.96
N ILE A 36 7.02 11.21 -12.83
CA ILE A 36 7.42 11.64 -14.17
C ILE A 36 6.36 11.24 -15.18
N GLU A 37 6.02 9.94 -15.22
CA GLU A 37 5.07 9.43 -16.22
C GLU A 37 3.61 9.73 -15.87
N ARG A 38 3.34 10.19 -14.63
CA ARG A 38 2.00 10.48 -14.09
C ARG A 38 1.02 9.32 -14.24
N LEU A 39 1.54 8.10 -14.30
CA LEU A 39 0.73 6.89 -14.34
C LEU A 39 0.09 6.61 -12.99
N THR A 40 -1.05 5.92 -13.00
CA THR A 40 -1.66 5.52 -11.74
C THR A 40 -0.80 4.44 -11.07
N PRO A 41 -0.73 4.40 -9.72
CA PRO A 41 0.02 3.37 -9.00
C PRO A 41 -0.40 1.93 -9.39
N LYS A 42 -1.65 1.74 -9.84
CA LYS A 42 -2.14 0.46 -10.35
C LYS A 42 -1.50 0.09 -11.69
N GLU A 43 -1.36 1.05 -12.59
CA GLU A 43 -0.70 0.85 -13.89
C GLU A 43 0.78 0.56 -13.70
N CYS A 44 1.48 1.33 -12.86
CA CYS A 44 2.89 1.08 -12.51
C CYS A 44 3.15 -0.35 -12.03
N LEU A 45 2.22 -0.89 -11.22
CA LEU A 45 2.28 -2.25 -10.70
C LEU A 45 1.88 -3.32 -11.73
N LYS A 46 1.10 -2.96 -12.76
CA LYS A 46 0.64 -3.88 -13.81
C LYS A 46 1.68 -4.03 -14.92
N THR A 47 2.30 -2.92 -15.33
CA THR A 47 3.35 -2.88 -16.35
C THR A 47 4.71 -3.35 -15.84
N ARG A 48 4.85 -3.54 -14.51
CA ARG A 48 6.11 -3.82 -13.84
C ARG A 48 7.21 -2.83 -14.26
N HIS A 49 6.93 -1.54 -14.08
CA HIS A 49 7.85 -0.50 -14.51
C HIS A 49 9.24 -0.65 -13.85
N PRO A 50 10.36 -0.52 -14.58
CA PRO A 50 11.71 -0.68 -14.04
C PRO A 50 12.05 0.34 -12.94
N SER A 51 11.38 1.49 -12.92
CA SER A 51 11.56 2.52 -11.89
C SER A 51 10.91 2.16 -10.54
N VAL A 52 10.15 1.08 -10.45
CA VAL A 52 9.56 0.62 -9.18
C VAL A 52 10.52 -0.36 -8.52
N PRO A 53 11.08 -0.05 -7.33
CA PRO A 53 12.00 -0.94 -6.64
C PRO A 53 11.28 -2.20 -6.13
N ASP A 54 12.05 -3.27 -5.95
CA ASP A 54 11.58 -4.55 -5.41
C ASP A 54 10.90 -4.41 -4.05
N GLU A 55 11.33 -3.44 -3.24
CA GLU A 55 10.70 -3.10 -1.96
C GLU A 55 9.21 -2.78 -2.10
N CYS A 56 8.81 -2.04 -3.13
CA CYS A 56 7.39 -1.73 -3.36
C CYS A 56 6.60 -2.99 -3.77
N TYR A 57 7.22 -3.93 -4.48
CA TYR A 57 6.59 -5.20 -4.83
C TYR A 57 6.45 -6.13 -3.60
N LEU A 58 7.43 -6.12 -2.71
CA LEU A 58 7.33 -6.82 -1.42
C LEU A 58 6.19 -6.26 -0.58
N LEU A 59 6.07 -4.92 -0.47
CA LEU A 59 4.95 -4.27 0.21
C LEU A 59 3.60 -4.61 -0.41
N ARG A 60 3.53 -4.72 -1.75
CA ARG A 60 2.33 -5.18 -2.46
C ARG A 60 1.98 -6.62 -2.06
N GLN A 61 2.96 -7.51 -2.00
CA GLN A 61 2.74 -8.90 -1.58
C GLN A 61 2.26 -8.95 -0.13
N SER A 62 2.89 -8.21 0.79
CA SER A 62 2.46 -8.14 2.19
C SER A 62 1.04 -7.60 2.32
N PHE A 63 0.67 -6.57 1.55
CA PHE A 63 -0.69 -6.03 1.54
C PHE A 63 -1.71 -7.06 1.02
N PHE A 64 -1.37 -7.77 -0.05
CA PHE A 64 -2.20 -8.84 -0.59
C PHE A 64 -2.38 -9.97 0.43
N ASP A 65 -1.30 -10.40 1.06
CA ASP A 65 -1.29 -11.43 2.09
C ASP A 65 -2.10 -11.04 3.34
N CYS A 66 -2.02 -9.78 3.77
CA CYS A 66 -2.83 -9.26 4.87
C CYS A 66 -4.33 -9.33 4.52
N LYS A 67 -4.70 -8.86 3.32
CA LYS A 67 -6.09 -8.88 2.86
C LYS A 67 -6.61 -10.31 2.68
N HIS A 68 -5.79 -11.19 2.09
CA HIS A 68 -6.11 -12.61 1.96
C HIS A 68 -6.28 -13.28 3.32
N SER A 69 -5.45 -12.92 4.30
CA SER A 69 -5.52 -13.49 5.65
C SER A 69 -6.81 -13.17 6.38
N ILE A 70 -7.53 -12.12 6.00
CA ILE A 70 -8.83 -11.76 6.57
C ILE A 70 -9.94 -12.69 6.02
N ILE A 71 -9.81 -13.10 4.76
CA ILE A 71 -10.78 -13.95 4.06
C ILE A 71 -10.48 -15.44 4.28
N ASP A 72 -9.20 -15.78 4.51
CA ASP A 72 -8.72 -17.15 4.66
C ASP A 72 -9.32 -17.82 5.91
N GLY A 73 -10.30 -18.70 5.68
CA GLY A 73 -10.98 -19.48 6.70
C GLY A 73 -10.03 -20.38 7.50
N ARG A 74 -8.89 -20.80 6.94
CA ARG A 74 -7.89 -21.62 7.65
C ARG A 74 -7.26 -20.86 8.82
N ARG A 75 -7.31 -19.52 8.79
CA ARG A 75 -6.75 -18.65 9.83
C ARG A 75 -7.77 -18.16 10.84
N ARG A 76 -9.02 -18.63 10.81
CA ARG A 76 -10.05 -18.27 11.80
C ARG A 76 -9.57 -18.46 13.25
N PHE A 77 -8.85 -19.55 13.52
CA PHE A 77 -8.35 -19.86 14.87
C PHE A 77 -7.07 -19.11 15.25
N ARG A 78 -6.20 -18.79 14.27
CA ARG A 78 -4.90 -18.14 14.51
C ARG A 78 -4.95 -16.62 14.39
N GLY A 79 -6.02 -16.09 13.83
CA GLY A 79 -6.17 -14.67 13.52
C GLY A 79 -5.49 -14.26 12.20
N PRO A 80 -5.85 -13.08 11.67
CA PRO A 80 -5.27 -12.55 10.45
C PRO A 80 -3.82 -12.06 10.67
N ARG A 81 -2.97 -12.20 9.65
CA ARG A 81 -1.61 -11.62 9.61
C ARG A 81 -1.72 -10.08 9.55
N GLY A 82 -1.14 -9.41 10.53
CA GLY A 82 -1.09 -7.95 10.64
C GLY A 82 0.20 -7.53 11.33
#